data_AF-A0A9R1C8K4-F1
#
_entry.id   AF-A0A9R1C8K4-F1
#
_cell.length_a   1.000
_cell.length_b   1.000
_cell.length_c   1.000
_cell.angle_alpha   90.00
_cell.angle_beta   90.00
_cell.angle_gamma   90.00
#
_symmetry.space_group_name_H-M   'P 1'
#
loop_
_entity.id
_entity.type
_entity.pdbx_description
1 polymer ?
#
loop_
_entity_poly.entity_id
_entity_poly.type
_entity_poly.pdbx_seq_one_letter_code
_entity_poly.pdbx_strand_id
1 'polypeptide(L)'
;MSLVAQSDVYGRIRHMLNSPSEKKILTDDDWRELDEQLYEVYPLFHDRLVDLCKLSENEYRVCLLLKTQFSPSQIAVLTCHSKESVSATRRRLYMKAFGKKGAPADWDAIIRSL
;
A
#
# COMPACT_ATOMS: atom_id res chain seq x y z
N MET A 1 4.73 13.43 -10.35
CA MET A 1 4.91 11.97 -10.52
C MET A 1 5.94 11.51 -9.50
N SER A 2 5.65 10.49 -8.69
CA SER A 2 6.62 9.92 -7.74
C SER A 2 7.72 9.16 -8.50
N LEU A 3 8.97 9.16 -8.01
CA LEU A 3 10.08 8.40 -8.62
C LEU A 3 9.72 6.92 -8.80
N VAL A 4 8.97 6.35 -7.83
CA VAL A 4 8.48 4.96 -7.88
C VAL A 4 7.60 4.66 -9.10
N ALA A 5 6.96 5.66 -9.71
CA ALA A 5 6.14 5.44 -10.90
C ALA A 5 6.95 5.13 -12.18
N GLN A 6 8.28 5.31 -12.11
CA GLN A 6 9.21 4.99 -13.19
C GLN A 6 9.88 3.62 -13.01
N SER A 7 9.60 2.91 -11.92
CA SER A 7 10.19 1.59 -11.68
C SER A 7 9.51 0.50 -12.51
N ASP A 8 10.29 -0.51 -12.88
CA ASP A 8 9.81 -1.64 -13.68
C ASP A 8 8.66 -2.37 -12.98
N VAL A 9 8.76 -2.58 -11.65
CA VAL A 9 7.71 -3.23 -10.85
C VAL A 9 6.40 -2.43 -10.88
N TYR A 10 6.43 -1.10 -10.79
CA TYR A 10 5.21 -0.29 -10.87
C TYR A 10 4.53 -0.42 -12.25
N GLY A 11 5.34 -0.42 -13.31
CA GLY A 11 4.88 -0.65 -14.68
C GLY A 11 4.20 -2.01 -14.83
N ARG A 12 4.79 -3.08 -14.29
CA ARG A 12 4.22 -4.43 -14.30
C ARG A 12 2.89 -4.51 -13.54
N ILE A 13 2.84 -3.96 -12.32
CA ILE A 13 1.60 -3.92 -11.51
C ILE A 13 0.48 -3.20 -12.27
N ARG A 14 0.80 -2.06 -12.91
CA ARG A 14 -0.16 -1.29 -13.71
C ARG A 14 -0.64 -2.06 -14.94
N HIS A 15 0.26 -2.73 -15.64
CA HIS A 15 -0.09 -3.57 -16.79
C HIS A 15 -1.07 -4.67 -16.36
N MET A 16 -0.75 -5.41 -15.30
CA MET A 16 -1.57 -6.48 -14.76
C MET A 16 -2.99 -6.00 -14.34
N LEU A 17 -3.08 -4.80 -13.75
CA LEU A 17 -4.37 -4.21 -13.39
C LEU A 17 -5.24 -3.85 -14.61
N ASN A 18 -4.61 -3.46 -15.71
CA ASN A 18 -5.30 -3.05 -16.94
C ASN A 18 -5.59 -4.23 -17.89
N SER A 19 -4.98 -5.39 -17.67
CA SER A 19 -5.19 -6.62 -18.44
C SER A 19 -6.40 -7.42 -17.92
N PRO A 20 -7.51 -7.52 -18.69
CA PRO A 20 -8.74 -8.18 -18.21
C PRO A 20 -8.52 -9.67 -17.91
N SER A 21 -7.76 -10.33 -18.77
CA SER A 21 -7.55 -11.79 -18.77
C SER A 21 -6.43 -12.27 -17.85
N GLU A 22 -5.64 -11.37 -17.28
CA GLU A 22 -4.48 -11.71 -16.46
C GLU A 22 -4.86 -11.86 -14.98
N LYS A 23 -4.24 -12.84 -14.32
CA LYS A 23 -4.38 -13.04 -12.88
C LYS A 23 -3.75 -11.86 -12.16
N LYS A 24 -4.53 -11.19 -11.32
CA LYS A 24 -4.10 -10.00 -10.57
C LYS A 24 -3.44 -10.40 -9.25
N ILE A 25 -2.36 -11.19 -9.34
CA ILE A 25 -1.65 -11.75 -8.19
C ILE A 25 -0.21 -11.26 -8.25
N LEU A 26 0.22 -10.57 -7.19
CA LEU A 26 1.61 -10.18 -7.01
C LEU A 26 2.38 -11.33 -6.36
N THR A 27 3.55 -11.59 -6.90
CA THR A 27 4.51 -12.54 -6.32
C THR A 27 5.25 -11.91 -5.14
N ASP A 28 5.91 -12.72 -4.32
CA ASP A 28 6.73 -12.20 -3.23
C ASP A 28 7.92 -11.37 -3.74
N ASP A 29 8.44 -11.69 -4.93
CA ASP A 29 9.46 -10.87 -5.60
C ASP A 29 8.89 -9.50 -6.02
N ASP A 30 7.65 -9.43 -6.51
CA ASP A 30 7.02 -8.14 -6.82
C ASP A 30 6.84 -7.27 -5.57
N TRP A 31 6.49 -7.89 -4.43
CA TRP A 31 6.39 -7.16 -3.16
C TRP A 31 7.75 -6.68 -2.66
N ARG A 32 8.78 -7.52 -2.76
CA ARG A 32 10.16 -7.14 -2.40
C ARG A 32 10.65 -5.99 -3.26
N GLU A 33 10.51 -6.08 -4.59
CA GLU A 33 10.91 -5.01 -5.50
C GLU A 33 10.14 -3.70 -5.22
N LEU A 34 8.84 -3.78 -4.93
CA LEU A 34 8.06 -2.59 -4.59
C LEU A 34 8.54 -1.93 -3.29
N ASP A 35 8.91 -2.74 -2.29
CA ASP A 35 9.44 -2.28 -1.02
C ASP A 35 10.83 -1.64 -1.18
N GLU A 36 11.74 -2.30 -1.90
CA GLU A 36 13.07 -1.77 -2.24
C GLU A 36 12.98 -0.43 -2.97
N GLN A 37 12.08 -0.32 -3.95
CA GLN A 37 11.85 0.93 -4.67
C GLN A 37 11.28 2.04 -3.78
N LEU A 38 10.43 1.69 -2.83
CA LEU A 38 9.95 2.66 -1.83
C LEU A 38 11.05 3.05 -0.85
N TYR A 39 11.94 2.14 -0.48
CA TYR A 39 13.09 2.43 0.37
C TYR A 39 14.08 3.37 -0.32
N GLU A 40 14.36 3.18 -1.61
CA GLU A 40 15.24 4.08 -2.37
C GLU A 40 14.71 5.52 -2.44
N VAL A 41 13.38 5.68 -2.58
CA VAL A 41 12.74 7.00 -2.71
C VAL A 41 12.37 7.62 -1.37
N TYR A 42 12.00 6.79 -0.39
CA TYR A 42 11.57 7.17 0.95
C TYR A 42 12.25 6.28 2.00
N PRO A 43 13.56 6.45 2.29
CA PRO A 43 14.33 5.54 3.14
C PRO A 43 13.78 5.35 4.56
N LEU A 44 13.07 6.35 5.07
CA LEU A 44 12.49 6.32 6.43
C LEU A 44 11.03 5.85 6.45
N PHE A 45 10.46 5.46 5.31
CA PHE A 45 9.05 5.10 5.21
C PHE A 45 8.71 3.91 6.11
N HIS A 46 9.46 2.82 6.00
CA HIS A 46 9.27 1.62 6.80
C HIS A 46 9.40 1.93 8.30
N ASP A 47 10.49 2.59 8.70
CA ASP A 47 10.77 2.86 10.11
C ASP A 47 9.70 3.74 10.75
N ARG A 48 9.32 4.84 10.08
CA ARG A 48 8.24 5.71 10.55
C ARG A 48 6.90 4.98 10.65
N LEU A 49 6.65 4.04 9.74
CA LEU A 49 5.41 3.28 9.74
C LEU A 49 5.36 2.30 10.93
N VAL A 50 6.46 1.62 11.22
CA VAL A 50 6.60 0.72 12.38
C VAL A 50 6.55 1.50 13.70
N ASP A 51 7.12 2.71 13.74
CA ASP A 51 7.03 3.62 14.88
C ASP A 51 5.59 4.07 15.18
N LEU A 52 4.77 4.25 14.14
CA LEU A 52 3.34 4.59 14.32
C LEU A 52 2.55 3.43 14.90
N CYS A 53 2.73 2.21 14.38
CA CYS A 53 2.10 1.01 14.92
C CYS A 53 2.74 -0.27 14.38
N LYS A 54 2.64 -1.36 15.15
CA LYS A 54 2.97 -2.71 14.65
C LYS A 54 2.03 -3.08 13.50
N LEU A 55 2.52 -3.69 12.43
CA LEU A 55 1.72 -4.09 11.28
C LEU A 55 1.83 -5.60 11.03
N SER A 56 0.76 -6.22 10.53
CA SER A 56 0.91 -7.50 9.83
C SER A 56 1.49 -7.28 8.43
N GLU A 57 1.98 -8.35 7.81
CA GLU A 57 2.50 -8.29 6.43
C GLU A 57 1.46 -7.74 5.44
N ASN A 58 0.20 -8.16 5.55
CA ASN A 58 -0.86 -7.65 4.68
C ASN A 58 -1.19 -6.16 4.97
N GLU A 59 -1.15 -5.75 6.24
CA GLU A 59 -1.30 -4.33 6.61
C GLU A 59 -0.15 -3.48 6.03
N TYR A 60 1.07 -4.03 6.00
CA TYR A 60 2.23 -3.41 5.36
C TYR A 60 2.06 -3.30 3.84
N ARG A 61 1.69 -4.39 3.17
CA ARG A 61 1.40 -4.40 1.71
C ARG A 61 0.34 -3.36 1.32
N VAL A 62 -0.70 -3.16 2.13
CA VAL A 62 -1.68 -2.08 1.92
C VAL A 62 -1.01 -0.70 2.00
N CYS A 63 -0.10 -0.48 2.94
CA CYS A 63 0.62 0.79 3.09
C CYS A 63 1.58 1.07 1.91
N LEU A 64 2.29 0.05 1.42
CA LEU A 64 3.14 0.17 0.21
C LEU A 64 2.30 0.64 -1.00
N LEU A 65 1.14 0.03 -1.21
CA LEU A 65 0.26 0.39 -2.33
C LEU A 65 -0.38 1.77 -2.16
N LEU A 66 -0.72 2.18 -0.94
CA LEU A 66 -1.20 3.53 -0.65
C LEU A 66 -0.12 4.57 -0.93
N LYS A 67 1.13 4.29 -0.54
CA LYS A 67 2.27 5.18 -0.75
C LYS A 67 2.56 5.41 -2.23
N THR A 68 2.37 4.38 -3.04
CA THR A 68 2.48 4.42 -4.51
C THR A 68 1.22 4.91 -5.22
N GLN A 69 0.25 5.44 -4.47
CA GLN A 69 -0.96 6.08 -4.98
C GLN A 69 -1.91 5.17 -5.77
N PHE A 70 -1.90 3.86 -5.50
CA PHE A 70 -2.98 3.00 -5.98
C PHE A 70 -4.29 3.33 -5.27
N SER A 71 -5.39 3.29 -6.03
CA SER A 71 -6.73 3.53 -5.49
C SER A 71 -7.16 2.39 -4.55
N PRO A 72 -8.05 2.64 -3.58
CA PRO A 72 -8.55 1.59 -2.69
C PRO A 72 -9.15 0.37 -3.42
N SER A 73 -9.76 0.60 -4.59
CA SER A 73 -10.25 -0.46 -5.46
C SER A 73 -9.14 -1.32 -6.06
N GLN A 74 -8.03 -0.72 -6.47
CA GLN A 74 -6.87 -1.46 -6.98
C GLN A 74 -6.18 -2.22 -5.85
N ILE A 75 -6.07 -1.62 -4.66
CA ILE A 75 -5.51 -2.27 -3.48
C ILE A 75 -6.31 -3.52 -3.11
N ALA A 76 -7.64 -3.44 -3.13
CA ALA A 76 -8.51 -4.59 -2.88
C ALA A 76 -8.20 -5.74 -3.83
N VAL A 77 -8.06 -5.43 -5.13
CA VAL A 77 -7.68 -6.42 -6.16
C VAL A 77 -6.29 -7.02 -5.89
N LEU A 78 -5.26 -6.18 -5.71
CA LEU A 78 -3.86 -6.61 -5.57
C LEU A 78 -3.58 -7.39 -4.28
N THR A 79 -4.39 -7.16 -3.25
CA THR A 79 -4.27 -7.87 -1.96
C THR A 79 -5.25 -9.03 -1.84
N CYS A 80 -6.05 -9.33 -2.87
CA CYS A 80 -7.10 -10.36 -2.84
C CYS A 80 -8.14 -10.16 -1.70
N HIS A 81 -8.51 -8.91 -1.43
CA HIS A 81 -9.50 -8.53 -0.42
C HIS A 81 -10.69 -7.79 -1.04
N SER A 82 -11.79 -7.68 -0.28
CA SER A 82 -12.90 -6.80 -0.66
C SER A 82 -12.58 -5.32 -0.40
N LYS A 83 -13.30 -4.41 -1.07
CA LYS A 83 -13.14 -2.95 -0.87
C LYS A 83 -13.51 -2.55 0.56
N GLU A 84 -14.48 -3.24 1.14
CA GLU A 84 -14.95 -3.07 2.50
C GLU A 84 -13.87 -3.50 3.49
N SER A 85 -13.20 -4.63 3.23
CA SER A 85 -12.08 -5.12 4.04
C SER A 85 -10.91 -4.14 4.00
N VAL A 86 -10.50 -3.66 2.83
CA VAL A 86 -9.44 -2.64 2.71
C VAL A 86 -9.82 -1.34 3.44
N SER A 87 -11.08 -0.91 3.35
CA SER A 87 -11.56 0.28 4.06
C SER A 87 -11.57 0.09 5.58
N ALA A 88 -11.97 -1.09 6.06
CA ALA A 88 -11.91 -1.45 7.46
C ALA A 88 -10.47 -1.52 7.98
N THR A 89 -9.54 -2.10 7.21
CA THR A 89 -8.10 -2.14 7.53
C THR A 89 -7.55 -0.73 7.74
N ARG A 90 -7.77 0.18 6.79
CA ARG A 90 -7.31 1.58 6.91
C ARG A 90 -7.86 2.29 8.14
N ARG A 91 -9.15 2.09 8.44
CA ARG A 91 -9.78 2.63 9.65
C ARG A 91 -9.16 2.06 10.93
N ARG A 92 -8.92 0.74 10.96
CA ARG A 92 -8.28 0.06 12.10
C ARG A 92 -6.86 0.54 12.30
N LEU A 93 -6.09 0.72 11.23
CA LEU A 93 -4.71 1.21 11.30
C LEU A 93 -4.64 2.64 11.87
N TYR A 94 -5.53 3.54 11.44
CA TYR A 94 -5.62 4.87 12.04
C TYR A 94 -5.93 4.81 13.54
N MET A 95 -6.92 4.02 13.94
CA MET A 95 -7.25 3.83 15.35
C MET A 95 -6.06 3.23 16.14
N LYS A 96 -5.34 2.29 15.54
CA LYS A 96 -4.18 1.60 16.14
C LYS A 96 -3.01 2.56 16.37
N ALA A 97 -2.76 3.47 15.43
CA ALA A 97 -1.66 4.43 15.52
C ALA A 97 -1.98 5.63 16.45
N PHE A 98 -3.23 6.09 16.49
CA PHE A 98 -3.59 7.36 17.18
C PHE A 98 -4.58 7.21 18.34
N GLY A 99 -5.07 6.00 18.63
CA GLY A 99 -5.99 5.73 19.73
C GLY A 99 -7.38 6.37 19.59
N LYS A 100 -7.73 6.89 18.40
CA LYS A 100 -9.02 7.56 18.15
C LYS A 100 -9.65 7.13 16.82
N LYS A 101 -10.98 7.19 16.76
CA LYS A 101 -11.73 6.87 15.54
C LYS A 101 -11.40 7.88 14.44
N GLY A 102 -11.04 7.38 13.27
CA GLY A 102 -10.87 8.17 12.05
C GLY A 102 -11.66 7.59 10.87
N ALA A 103 -11.64 8.33 9.77
CA ALA A 103 -12.04 7.85 8.46
C ALA A 103 -10.88 7.09 7.79
N PRO A 104 -11.17 6.15 6.87
CA PRO A 104 -10.12 5.49 6.08
C PRO A 104 -9.19 6.48 5.34
N ALA A 105 -9.73 7.62 4.90
CA ALA A 105 -8.96 8.66 4.21
C ALA A 105 -7.93 9.36 5.12
N ASP A 106 -8.16 9.38 6.43
CA ASP A 106 -7.19 9.96 7.38
C ASP A 106 -5.91 9.11 7.41
N TRP A 107 -6.05 7.78 7.34
CA TRP A 107 -4.89 6.89 7.21
C TRP A 107 -4.14 7.13 5.91
N ASP A 108 -4.86 7.25 4.78
CA ASP A 108 -4.23 7.52 3.49
C ASP A 108 -3.38 8.80 3.52
N ALA A 109 -3.87 9.86 4.19
CA ALA A 109 -3.15 11.12 4.32
C ALA A 109 -1.83 10.96 5.09
N ILE A 110 -1.84 10.19 6.19
CA ILE A 110 -0.64 9.86 6.96
C ILE A 110 0.36 9.11 6.08
N ILE A 111 -0.05 8.02 5.43
CA ILE A 111 0.83 7.22 4.58
C ILE A 111 1.47 8.06 3.47
N ARG A 112 0.70 8.93 2.82
CA ARG A 112 1.22 9.81 1.77
C ARG A 112 2.26 10.81 2.31
N SER A 113 2.14 11.26 3.55
CA SER A 113 3.08 12.20 4.18
C SER A 113 4.38 11.58 4.70
N LEU A 114 4.43 10.25 4.90
CA LEU A 114 5.61 9.58 5.47
C LEU A 114 6.87 9.66 4.60
#